data_AF-A0A2W5QRC0-F1
#
_entry.id   AF-A0A2W5QRC0-F1
#
_cell.length_a   1.000
_cell.length_b   1.000
_cell.length_c   1.000
_cell.angle_alpha   90.00
_cell.angle_beta   90.00
_cell.angle_gamma   90.00
#
_symmetry.space_group_name_H-M   'P 1'
#
loop_
_entity.id
_entity.type
_entity.pdbx_description
1 polymer ?
#
loop_
_entity_poly.entity_id
_entity_poly.type
_entity_poly.pdbx_seq_one_letter_code
_entity_poly.pdbx_strand_id
1 'polypeptide(L)'
;MLAALLLATICGACSASPKPAPVQLPAAPDWLAPVPSPAIKVGMDARVALARTYTALALANGRLEQGRAWYGEVKAGFEGQR
;
A
#
# COMPACT_ATOMS: atom_id res chain seq x y z
N MET A 1 17.06 -46.93 -2.21
CA MET A 1 16.24 -46.51 -3.36
C MET A 1 14.89 -45.88 -2.97
N LEU A 2 14.46 -45.89 -1.68
CA LEU A 2 13.20 -45.27 -1.22
C LEU A 2 13.27 -43.73 -1.08
N ALA A 3 14.45 -43.18 -0.74
CA ALA A 3 14.64 -41.75 -0.49
C ALA A 3 14.53 -40.87 -1.75
N ALA A 4 14.83 -41.43 -2.94
CA ALA A 4 14.73 -40.70 -4.20
C ALA A 4 13.27 -40.47 -4.64
N LEU A 5 12.35 -41.37 -4.26
CA LEU A 5 10.92 -41.21 -4.58
C LEU A 5 10.25 -40.12 -3.74
N LEU A 6 10.68 -39.93 -2.49
CA LEU A 6 10.13 -38.92 -1.57
C LEU A 6 10.55 -37.49 -1.93
N LEU A 7 11.70 -37.30 -2.57
CA LEU A 7 12.17 -35.97 -2.98
C LEU A 7 11.48 -35.44 -4.25
N ALA A 8 11.05 -36.34 -5.15
CA ALA A 8 10.42 -35.98 -6.41
C ALA A 8 8.94 -35.54 -6.27
N THR A 9 8.24 -35.98 -5.21
CA THR A 9 6.84 -35.62 -4.97
C THR A 9 6.67 -34.22 -4.39
N ILE A 10 7.70 -33.66 -3.73
CA ILE A 10 7.67 -32.32 -3.14
C ILE A 10 7.75 -31.23 -4.22
N CYS A 11 8.56 -31.44 -5.27
CA CYS A 11 8.65 -30.48 -6.38
C CYS A 11 7.44 -30.51 -7.34
N GLY A 12 6.73 -31.64 -7.43
CA GLY A 12 5.54 -31.77 -8.28
C GLY A 12 4.31 -31.02 -7.75
N ALA A 13 4.24 -30.78 -6.44
CA ALA A 13 3.12 -30.08 -5.80
C ALA A 13 3.12 -28.55 -6.07
N CYS A 14 4.30 -27.96 -6.33
CA CYS A 14 4.40 -26.53 -6.63
C CYS A 14 3.91 -26.18 -8.05
N SER A 15 4.00 -27.12 -8.99
CA SER A 15 3.62 -26.92 -10.40
C SER A 15 2.11 -27.05 -10.67
N ALA A 16 1.37 -27.67 -9.74
CA ALA A 16 -0.06 -27.93 -9.87
C ALA A 16 -0.94 -26.90 -9.15
N SER A 17 -0.35 -25.89 -8.52
CA SER A 17 -1.13 -24.80 -7.92
C SER A 17 -1.77 -23.98 -9.05
N PRO A 18 -3.11 -23.90 -9.12
CA PRO A 18 -3.77 -23.08 -10.13
C PRO A 18 -3.28 -21.63 -9.97
N LYS A 19 -2.75 -21.06 -11.06
CA LYS A 19 -2.37 -19.66 -11.09
C LYS A 19 -3.60 -18.82 -10.69
N PRO A 20 -3.50 -17.92 -9.70
CA PRO A 20 -4.61 -17.04 -9.36
C PRO A 20 -5.06 -16.31 -10.62
N ALA A 21 -6.37 -16.29 -10.85
CA ALA A 21 -6.92 -15.48 -11.93
C ALA A 21 -6.44 -14.03 -11.74
N PRO A 22 -6.05 -13.33 -12.82
CA PRO A 22 -5.64 -11.94 -12.72
C PRO A 22 -6.79 -11.13 -12.12
N VAL A 23 -6.51 -10.47 -10.99
CA VAL A 23 -7.47 -9.61 -10.30
C VAL A 23 -7.21 -8.17 -10.75
N GLN A 24 -8.26 -7.50 -11.22
CA GLN A 24 -8.18 -6.08 -11.54
C GLN A 24 -8.35 -5.27 -10.26
N LEU A 25 -7.28 -4.65 -9.80
CA LEU A 25 -7.34 -3.70 -8.69
C LEU A 25 -7.96 -2.38 -9.17
N PRO A 26 -8.74 -1.68 -8.30
CA PRO A 26 -9.19 -0.34 -8.59
C PRO A 26 -7.99 0.62 -8.68
N ALA A 27 -8.13 1.65 -9.49
CA ALA A 27 -7.13 2.71 -9.54
C ALA A 27 -7.02 3.40 -8.17
N ALA A 28 -5.79 3.69 -7.74
CA ALA A 28 -5.58 4.49 -6.54
C ALA A 28 -6.12 5.91 -6.78
N PRO A 29 -6.82 6.50 -5.82
CA PRO A 29 -7.34 7.85 -5.96
C PRO A 29 -6.21 8.89 -5.87
N ASP A 30 -6.37 10.01 -6.58
CA ASP A 30 -5.33 11.05 -6.68
C ASP A 30 -4.90 11.64 -5.33
N TRP A 31 -5.81 11.71 -4.36
CA TRP A 31 -5.52 12.23 -3.02
C TRP A 31 -4.55 11.36 -2.23
N LEU A 32 -4.31 10.11 -2.64
CA LEU A 32 -3.36 9.19 -2.02
C LEU A 32 -1.91 9.53 -2.41
N ALA A 33 -1.71 10.45 -3.36
CA ALA A 33 -0.39 10.98 -3.69
C ALA A 33 0.29 11.60 -2.44
N PRO A 34 1.63 11.56 -2.35
CA PRO A 34 2.36 12.17 -1.25
C PRO A 34 2.04 13.66 -1.07
N VAL A 35 2.02 14.12 0.18
CA VAL A 35 1.92 15.55 0.47
C VAL A 35 3.27 16.21 0.21
N PRO A 36 3.34 17.27 -0.61
CA PRO A 36 4.59 17.99 -0.86
C PRO A 36 5.14 18.60 0.44
N SER A 37 6.45 18.46 0.65
CA SER A 37 7.12 19.11 1.77
C SER A 37 7.16 20.64 1.54
N PRO A 38 6.82 21.48 2.54
CA PRO A 38 6.88 22.92 2.39
C PRO A 38 8.30 23.42 2.11
N ALA A 39 8.44 24.29 1.11
CA ALA A 39 9.73 24.94 0.82
C ALA A 39 10.04 26.01 1.88
N ILE A 40 11.10 25.79 2.66
CA ILE A 40 11.64 26.75 3.63
C ILE A 40 12.78 27.53 2.99
N LYS A 41 12.83 28.84 3.22
CA LYS A 41 13.82 29.75 2.62
C LYS A 41 14.61 30.47 3.72
N VAL A 42 15.85 30.85 3.41
CA VAL A 42 16.67 31.71 4.27
C VAL A 42 15.94 33.04 4.49
N GLY A 43 15.91 33.52 5.74
CA GLY A 43 15.21 34.75 6.12
C GLY A 43 13.69 34.61 6.31
N MET A 44 13.12 33.41 6.16
CA MET A 44 11.72 33.16 6.45
C MET A 44 11.45 33.23 7.96
N ASP A 45 10.35 33.88 8.34
CA ASP A 45 9.89 33.87 9.73
C ASP A 45 9.66 32.43 10.22
N ALA A 46 10.25 32.09 11.38
CA ALA A 46 10.22 30.74 11.91
C ALA A 46 8.80 30.25 12.24
N ARG A 47 7.89 31.14 12.65
CA ARG A 47 6.49 30.80 12.93
C ARG A 47 5.74 30.48 11.64
N VAL A 48 6.04 31.21 10.56
CA VAL A 48 5.47 30.93 9.23
C VAL A 48 5.98 29.58 8.71
N ALA A 49 7.28 29.31 8.84
CA ALA A 49 7.86 28.02 8.48
C ALA A 49 7.21 26.88 9.28
N LEU A 50 7.07 27.05 10.59
CA LEU A 50 6.46 26.08 11.49
C LEU A 50 4.99 25.80 11.13
N ALA A 51 4.19 26.86 10.93
CA ALA A 51 2.78 26.73 10.58
C ALA A 51 2.59 25.93 9.28
N ARG A 52 3.39 26.22 8.24
CA ARG A 52 3.33 25.49 6.97
C ARG A 52 3.64 24.00 7.14
N THR A 53 4.66 23.67 7.92
CA THR A 53 5.03 22.29 8.22
C THR A 53 3.94 21.57 9.00
N TYR A 54 3.34 22.22 10.00
CA TYR A 54 2.21 21.63 10.73
C TYR A 54 1.00 21.36 9.84
N THR A 55 0.65 22.28 8.94
CA THR A 55 -0.44 22.07 7.99
C THR A 55 -0.15 20.89 7.06
N ALA A 56 1.07 20.80 6.52
CA ALA A 56 1.46 19.69 5.65
C ALA A 56 1.43 18.34 6.39
N LEU A 57 1.89 18.31 7.64
CA LEU A 57 1.83 17.11 8.49
C LEU A 57 0.40 16.69 8.79
N ALA A 58 -0.49 17.63 9.14
CA ALA A 58 -1.89 17.35 9.40
C ALA A 58 -2.57 16.75 8.16
N LEU A 59 -2.30 17.32 6.97
CA LEU A 59 -2.82 16.79 5.71
C LEU A 59 -2.27 15.39 5.41
N ALA A 60 -0.98 15.15 5.66
CA ALA A 60 -0.36 13.84 5.43
C ALA A 60 -0.99 12.77 6.31
N ASN A 61 -1.16 13.05 7.61
CA ASN A 61 -1.80 12.12 8.54
C ASN A 61 -3.27 11.87 8.16
N GLY A 62 -4.02 12.90 7.74
CA GLY A 62 -5.37 12.74 7.24
C GLY A 62 -5.45 11.80 6.02
N ARG A 63 -4.52 11.95 5.06
CA ARG A 63 -4.43 11.06 3.89
C ARG A 63 -4.06 9.63 4.28
N LEU A 64 -3.21 9.42 5.28
CA LEU A 64 -2.88 8.07 5.79
C LEU A 64 -4.11 7.38 6.39
N GLU A 65 -4.87 8.08 7.22
CA GLU A 65 -6.09 7.54 7.82
C GLU A 65 -7.14 7.19 6.76
N GLN A 66 -7.34 8.09 5.79
CA GLN A 66 -8.24 7.86 4.66
C GLN A 66 -7.75 6.72 3.74
N GLY A 67 -6.44 6.65 3.49
CA GLY A 67 -5.81 5.59 2.71
C GLY A 67 -6.01 4.22 3.35
N ARG A 68 -5.83 4.12 4.67
CA ARG A 68 -6.10 2.89 5.43
C ARG A 68 -7.55 2.44 5.28
N ALA A 69 -8.51 3.36 5.37
CA ALA A 69 -9.93 3.03 5.17
C ALA A 69 -10.18 2.50 3.75
N TRP A 70 -9.67 3.20 2.72
CA TRP A 70 -9.80 2.79 1.33
C TRP A 70 -9.21 1.39 1.06
N TYR A 71 -7.98 1.12 1.53
CA TYR A 71 -7.39 -0.21 1.39
C TYR A 71 -8.20 -1.29 2.13
N GLY A 72 -8.82 -0.94 3.26
CA GLY A 72 -9.76 -1.80 3.98
C GLY A 72 -10.97 -2.19 3.13
N GLU A 73 -11.58 -1.23 2.44
CA GLU A 73 -12.71 -1.46 1.52
C GLU A 73 -12.30 -2.31 0.31
N VAL A 74 -11.15 -2.00 -0.30
CA VAL A 74 -10.62 -2.78 -1.42
C VAL A 74 -10.42 -4.24 -1.01
N LYS A 75 -9.82 -4.47 0.16
CA LYS A 75 -9.62 -5.82 0.69
C LYS A 75 -10.94 -6.54 0.95
N ALA A 76 -11.90 -5.88 1.62
CA ALA A 76 -13.21 -6.46 1.92
C ALA A 76 -13.98 -6.84 0.64
N GLY A 77 -13.86 -6.02 -0.42
CA GLY A 77 -14.45 -6.31 -1.73
C GLY A 77 -13.97 -7.62 -2.35
N PHE A 78 -12.71 -8.01 -2.13
CA PHE A 78 -12.18 -9.27 -2.63
C PHE A 78 -12.43 -10.45 -1.68
N GLU A 79 -12.48 -10.22 -0.38
CA GLU A 79 -12.83 -11.27 0.59
C GLU A 79 -14.29 -11.71 0.45
N GLY A 80 -15.22 -10.80 0.13
CA GLY A 80 -16.62 -11.12 -0.15
C GLY A 80 -16.89 -11.77 -1.51
N GLN A 81 -15.88 -11.84 -2.40
CA GLN A 81 -15.95 -12.49 -3.71
C GLN A 81 -15.41 -13.93 -3.71
N ARG A 82 -14.91 -14.40 -2.56
CA ARG A 82 -14.35 -15.74 -2.38
C ARG A 82 -15.38 -16.70 -1.81
#